data_AF-U4R1S0-F1
#
_entry.id   AF-U4R1S0-F1
#
_cell.length_a   1.000
_cell.length_b   1.000
_cell.length_c   1.000
_cell.angle_alpha   90.00
_cell.angle_beta   90.00
_cell.angle_gamma   90.00
#
_symmetry.space_group_name_H-M   'P 1'
#
loop_
_entity.id
_entity.type
_entity.pdbx_description
1 polymer ?
#
loop_
_entity_poly.entity_id
_entity_poly.type
_entity_poly.pdbx_seq_one_letter_code
_entity_poly.pdbx_strand_id
1 'polypeptide(L)'
;MKKIKILVTIAFVISILSSNVFAVESDIGSKSQDGAVDQHKEEIKDKDKCQKCRKDPLKYLEDKKQSVEKDLKEGRISKEEADEKIKEIDQRIQKIKEFNSLPLPEKKAKIYSRFQKHIDKKVSEGKLTNEEGQKFLTELKKELDQWDGKDFPKFKMDKMENKKHD
;
A
#
# COMPACT_ATOMS: atom_id res chain seq x y z
N MET A 1 -2.64 43.91 42.09
CA MET A 1 -1.17 43.92 41.95
C MET A 1 -0.75 42.75 41.06
N LYS A 2 -0.09 43.10 39.94
CA LYS A 2 0.77 42.35 39.00
C LYS A 2 0.61 40.82 38.86
N LYS A 3 0.08 40.39 37.70
CA LYS A 3 0.28 39.05 37.12
C LYS A 3 1.65 39.01 36.45
N ILE A 4 2.57 38.17 36.91
CA ILE A 4 3.90 38.01 36.30
C ILE A 4 3.77 36.97 35.20
N LYS A 5 3.85 37.41 33.94
CA LYS A 5 4.04 36.54 32.77
C LYS A 5 5.54 36.42 32.54
N ILE A 6 6.09 35.22 32.72
CA ILE A 6 7.49 34.93 32.38
C ILE A 6 7.48 34.35 30.96
N LEU A 7 7.89 35.15 29.99
CA LEU A 7 8.24 34.71 28.64
C LEU A 7 9.72 34.33 28.66
N VAL A 8 10.02 33.04 28.49
CA VAL A 8 11.39 32.57 28.25
C VAL A 8 11.55 32.32 26.77
N THR A 9 12.19 33.27 26.09
CA THR A 9 12.53 33.18 24.67
C THR A 9 13.86 32.43 24.55
N ILE A 10 13.83 31.18 24.08
CA ILE A 10 15.05 30.42 23.79
C ILE A 10 15.35 30.59 22.30
N ALA A 11 16.36 31.40 21.98
CA ALA A 11 16.90 31.52 20.63
C ALA A 11 17.83 30.33 20.35
N PHE A 12 17.43 29.44 19.45
CA PHE A 12 18.29 28.38 18.92
C PHE A 12 18.95 28.89 17.64
N VAL A 13 20.21 29.31 17.73
CA VAL A 13 21.08 29.59 16.58
C VAL A 13 21.85 28.30 16.29
N ILE A 14 21.50 27.60 15.21
CA ILE A 14 22.36 26.53 14.66
C ILE A 14 22.87 27.04 13.31
N SER A 15 24.08 27.58 13.35
CA SER A 15 24.90 27.86 12.19
C SER A 15 25.48 26.57 11.62
N ILE A 16 25.21 26.35 10.33
CA ILE A 16 26.14 25.94 9.24
C ILE A 16 26.80 24.56 9.42
N LEU A 17 26.71 23.64 8.45
CA LEU A 17 27.73 23.46 7.41
C LEU A 17 27.14 22.80 6.15
N SER A 18 27.22 23.57 5.07
CA SER A 18 27.04 23.18 3.68
C SER A 18 28.21 22.33 3.20
N SER A 19 27.98 21.07 2.84
CA SER A 19 28.92 20.27 2.06
C SER A 19 28.58 20.37 0.57
N ASN A 20 29.49 20.98 -0.21
CA ASN A 20 29.42 20.95 -1.68
C ASN A 20 29.75 19.54 -2.17
N VAL A 21 28.81 18.89 -2.86
CA VAL A 21 29.08 17.66 -3.61
C VAL A 21 29.50 18.08 -5.02
N PHE A 22 30.77 17.84 -5.36
CA PHE A 22 31.26 17.89 -6.74
C PHE A 22 30.93 16.55 -7.39
N ALA A 23 29.92 16.51 -8.26
CA ALA A 23 29.77 15.43 -9.24
C ALA A 23 30.56 15.83 -10.49
N VAL A 24 31.58 15.03 -10.83
CA VAL A 24 32.37 15.20 -12.04
C VAL A 24 31.52 14.83 -13.25
N GLU A 25 31.44 15.75 -14.20
CA GLU A 25 30.79 15.57 -15.49
C GLU A 25 31.76 14.81 -16.39
N SER A 26 31.44 13.55 -16.71
CA SER A 26 32.08 12.84 -17.81
C SER A 26 31.24 13.05 -19.06
N ASP A 27 31.54 14.14 -19.76
CA ASP A 27 31.20 14.30 -21.16
C ASP A 27 32.27 13.60 -22.01
N ILE A 28 31.82 12.93 -23.08
CA ILE A 28 32.50 12.73 -24.37
C ILE A 28 31.78 11.59 -25.09
N GLY A 29 31.20 11.93 -26.25
CA GLY A 29 31.33 11.07 -27.41
C GLY A 29 30.04 10.63 -28.09
N SER A 30 29.31 11.61 -28.62
CA SER A 30 28.33 11.41 -29.69
C SER A 30 28.91 10.59 -30.86
N LYS A 31 28.19 9.55 -31.29
CA LYS A 31 28.24 9.10 -32.70
C LYS A 31 26.90 8.48 -33.10
N SER A 32 26.08 9.30 -33.73
CA SER A 32 24.98 8.87 -34.58
C SER A 32 25.54 8.14 -35.81
N GLN A 33 24.94 7.01 -36.19
CA GLN A 33 24.74 6.66 -37.60
C GLN A 33 23.58 5.67 -37.74
N ASP A 34 22.71 6.03 -38.69
CA ASP A 34 21.43 5.43 -39.03
C ASP A 34 21.50 3.98 -39.55
N GLY A 35 20.42 3.25 -39.27
CA GLY A 35 19.65 2.59 -40.33
C GLY A 35 19.88 1.09 -40.55
N ALA A 36 19.01 0.26 -39.98
CA ALA A 36 18.17 -0.66 -40.75
C ALA A 36 17.17 -1.37 -39.83
N VAL A 37 15.92 -1.35 -40.29
CA VAL A 37 14.72 -1.94 -39.71
C VAL A 37 14.90 -3.44 -39.51
N ASP A 38 14.76 -3.89 -38.26
CA ASP A 38 14.02 -5.12 -37.99
C ASP A 38 13.15 -4.90 -36.77
N GLN A 39 11.89 -4.53 -37.03
CA GLN A 39 10.85 -4.43 -36.02
C GLN A 39 10.38 -5.84 -35.64
N HIS A 40 11.24 -6.63 -35.00
CA HIS A 40 10.76 -7.60 -34.02
C HIS A 40 10.59 -6.85 -32.69
N LYS A 41 9.59 -5.96 -32.68
CA LYS A 41 8.94 -5.55 -31.44
C LYS A 41 8.21 -6.80 -30.95
N GLU A 42 8.95 -7.70 -30.31
CA GLU A 42 8.34 -8.57 -29.32
C GLU A 42 7.66 -7.60 -28.36
N GLU A 43 6.34 -7.47 -28.55
CA GLU A 43 5.44 -7.09 -27.51
C GLU A 43 5.77 -8.01 -26.34
N ILE A 44 6.66 -7.56 -25.46
CA ILE A 44 6.66 -7.97 -24.07
C ILE A 44 5.26 -7.60 -23.63
N LYS A 45 4.35 -8.56 -23.81
CA LYS A 45 3.04 -8.54 -23.23
C LYS A 45 3.32 -8.33 -21.75
N ASP A 46 3.06 -7.13 -21.25
CA ASP A 46 2.82 -6.79 -19.85
C ASP A 46 1.57 -7.55 -19.34
N LYS A 47 1.57 -8.86 -19.58
CA LYS A 47 0.62 -9.87 -19.13
C LYS A 47 1.19 -10.65 -17.94
N ASP A 48 2.33 -10.26 -17.39
CA ASP A 48 2.62 -10.48 -15.98
C ASP A 48 1.82 -9.50 -15.10
N LYS A 49 0.54 -9.40 -15.43
CA LYS A 49 -0.55 -9.01 -14.55
C LYS A 49 -0.51 -9.97 -13.37
N CYS A 50 0.28 -9.64 -12.36
CA CYS A 50 0.31 -10.23 -11.02
C CYS A 50 -0.43 -11.58 -10.96
N GLN A 51 0.21 -12.67 -11.39
CA GLN A 51 -0.40 -14.02 -11.29
C GLN A 51 -0.78 -14.34 -9.83
N LYS A 52 -0.17 -13.65 -8.86
CA LYS A 52 -0.47 -13.70 -7.42
C LYS A 52 -1.76 -12.97 -7.02
N CYS A 53 -2.30 -12.06 -7.85
CA CYS A 53 -3.46 -11.23 -7.52
C CYS A 53 -4.81 -11.92 -7.78
N ARG A 54 -4.80 -13.16 -8.30
CA ARG A 54 -6.02 -13.95 -8.56
C ARG A 54 -6.10 -15.23 -7.75
N LYS A 55 -5.16 -15.46 -6.82
CA LYS A 55 -5.23 -16.63 -5.94
C LYS A 55 -6.27 -16.37 -4.86
N ASP A 56 -7.02 -17.42 -4.51
CA ASP A 56 -7.83 -17.45 -3.30
C ASP A 56 -6.95 -16.99 -2.10
N PRO A 57 -7.38 -16.00 -1.30
CA PRO A 57 -6.58 -15.46 -0.21
C PRO A 57 -6.14 -16.50 0.82
N LEU A 58 -6.98 -17.50 1.12
CA LEU A 58 -6.64 -18.58 2.05
C LEU A 58 -5.61 -19.50 1.42
N LYS A 59 -5.82 -19.92 0.17
CA LYS A 59 -4.86 -20.77 -0.55
C LYS A 59 -3.48 -20.11 -0.67
N TYR A 60 -3.45 -18.81 -0.94
CA TYR A 60 -2.19 -18.06 -0.98
C TYR A 60 -1.44 -18.08 0.36
N LEU A 61 -2.16 -17.98 1.48
CA LEU A 61 -1.57 -18.02 2.81
C LEU A 61 -1.11 -19.44 3.19
N GLU A 62 -1.85 -20.47 2.79
CA GLU A 62 -1.46 -21.88 2.97
C GLU A 62 -0.20 -22.22 2.15
N ASP A 63 -0.15 -21.82 0.87
CA ASP A 63 1.04 -21.93 0.01
C ASP A 63 2.24 -21.22 0.67
N LYS A 64 2.02 -20.03 1.25
CA LYS A 64 3.06 -19.26 1.93
C LYS A 64 3.56 -19.97 3.19
N LYS A 65 2.68 -20.61 3.96
CA LYS A 65 3.05 -21.39 5.14
C LYS A 65 3.95 -22.56 4.77
N GLN A 66 3.59 -23.29 3.70
CA GLN A 66 4.42 -24.39 3.16
C GLN A 66 5.80 -23.90 2.70
N SER A 67 5.90 -22.72 2.10
CA SER A 67 7.19 -22.13 1.73
C SER A 67 8.08 -21.87 2.94
N VAL A 68 7.51 -21.35 4.04
CA VAL A 68 8.26 -21.11 5.29
C VAL A 68 8.76 -22.43 5.87
N GLU A 69 7.93 -23.47 5.90
CA GLU A 69 8.34 -24.80 6.37
C GLU A 69 9.45 -25.41 5.52
N LYS A 70 9.42 -25.17 4.20
CA LYS A 70 10.48 -25.59 3.28
C LYS A 70 11.79 -24.85 3.57
N ASP A 71 11.75 -23.53 3.72
CA ASP A 71 12.93 -22.73 4.03
C ASP A 71 13.55 -23.13 5.38
N LEU A 72 12.74 -23.50 6.37
CA LEU A 72 13.21 -24.05 7.65
C LEU A 72 13.91 -25.39 7.47
N LYS A 73 13.33 -26.32 6.70
CA LYS A 73 13.93 -27.64 6.40
C LYS A 73 15.24 -27.52 5.63
N GLU A 74 15.32 -26.54 4.74
CA GLU A 74 16.53 -26.25 3.94
C GLU A 74 17.56 -25.42 4.73
N GLY A 75 17.28 -25.05 5.99
CA GLY A 75 18.18 -24.28 6.85
C GLY A 75 18.39 -22.82 6.42
N ARG A 76 17.51 -22.28 5.57
CA ARG A 76 17.58 -20.88 5.10
C ARG A 76 17.11 -19.87 6.15
N ILE A 77 16.27 -20.30 7.08
CA ILE A 77 15.74 -19.49 8.18
C ILE A 77 15.90 -20.26 9.50
N SER A 78 15.99 -19.52 10.62
CA SER A 78 16.00 -20.14 11.94
C SER A 78 14.61 -20.65 12.32
N LYS A 79 14.56 -21.49 13.37
CA LYS A 79 13.29 -21.98 13.91
C LYS A 79 12.44 -20.83 14.44
N GLU A 80 13.06 -19.88 15.14
CA GLU A 80 12.38 -18.72 15.72
C GLU A 80 11.76 -17.84 14.63
N GLU A 81 12.51 -17.59 13.54
CA GLU A 81 12.01 -16.84 12.40
C GLU A 81 10.86 -17.57 11.69
N ALA A 82 10.96 -18.89 11.52
CA ALA A 82 9.89 -19.70 10.94
C ALA A 82 8.62 -19.65 11.79
N ASP A 83 8.74 -19.82 13.11
CA ASP A 83 7.63 -19.79 14.06
C ASP A 83 6.92 -18.43 14.05
N GLU A 84 7.67 -17.32 14.00
CA GLU A 84 7.10 -15.97 13.89
C GLU A 84 6.31 -15.78 12.59
N LYS A 85 6.88 -16.16 11.44
CA LYS A 85 6.20 -16.06 10.15
C LYS A 85 4.96 -16.93 10.08
N ILE A 86 5.03 -18.16 10.59
CA ILE A 86 3.89 -19.08 10.65
C ILE A 86 2.78 -18.48 11.52
N LYS A 87 3.13 -17.94 12.69
CA LYS A 87 2.17 -17.27 13.59
C LYS A 87 1.47 -16.09 12.91
N GLU A 88 2.20 -15.25 12.18
CA GLU A 88 1.58 -14.16 11.41
C GLU A 88 0.63 -14.67 10.33
N ILE A 89 1.00 -15.74 9.62
CA ILE A 89 0.18 -16.33 8.57
C ILE A 89 -1.10 -16.90 9.17
N ASP A 90 -1.00 -17.65 10.27
CA ASP A 90 -2.14 -18.24 10.97
C ASP A 90 -3.10 -17.16 11.49
N GLN A 91 -2.57 -16.06 12.04
CA GLN A 91 -3.39 -14.90 12.44
C GLN A 91 -4.13 -14.26 11.25
N ARG A 92 -3.51 -14.19 10.07
CA ARG A 92 -4.17 -13.66 8.86
C ARG A 92 -5.26 -14.61 8.36
N ILE A 93 -4.99 -15.92 8.36
CA ILE A 93 -5.97 -16.96 8.01
C ILE A 93 -7.18 -16.86 8.94
N GLN A 94 -6.94 -16.77 10.26
CA GLN A 94 -8.01 -16.63 11.25
C GLN A 94 -8.86 -15.39 10.99
N LYS A 95 -8.25 -14.21 10.76
CA LYS A 95 -8.98 -12.98 10.43
C LYS A 95 -9.87 -13.11 9.18
N ILE A 96 -9.39 -13.82 8.16
CA ILE A 96 -10.18 -14.08 6.94
C ILE A 96 -11.34 -15.02 7.24
N LYS A 97 -11.12 -16.10 8.00
CA LYS A 97 -12.17 -17.03 8.41
C LYS A 97 -13.25 -16.33 9.25
N GLU A 98 -12.84 -15.54 10.24
CA GLU A 98 -13.73 -14.72 11.07
C GLU A 98 -14.53 -13.72 10.23
N PHE A 99 -13.91 -13.10 9.24
CA PHE A 99 -14.63 -12.20 8.33
C PHE A 99 -15.65 -12.97 7.47
N ASN A 100 -15.25 -14.12 6.94
CA ASN A 100 -16.10 -14.94 6.08
C ASN A 100 -17.32 -15.52 6.82
N SER A 101 -17.21 -15.78 8.12
CA SER A 101 -18.29 -16.27 8.96
C SER A 101 -19.32 -15.21 9.36
N LEU A 102 -19.03 -13.92 9.16
CA LEU A 102 -19.99 -12.85 9.47
C LEU A 102 -21.22 -12.90 8.54
N PRO A 103 -22.41 -12.46 9.00
CA PRO A 103 -23.53 -12.21 8.09
C PRO A 103 -23.22 -11.04 7.16
N LEU A 104 -23.86 -11.01 5.99
CA LEU A 104 -23.60 -10.01 4.93
C LEU A 104 -23.69 -8.55 5.42
N PRO A 105 -24.71 -8.13 6.22
CA PRO A 105 -24.77 -6.76 6.72
C PRO A 105 -23.54 -6.38 7.58
N GLU A 106 -23.05 -7.31 8.41
CA GLU A 106 -21.86 -7.08 9.23
C GLU A 106 -20.58 -7.03 8.39
N LYS A 107 -20.48 -7.86 7.34
CA LYS A 107 -19.38 -7.75 6.36
C LYS A 107 -19.33 -6.36 5.73
N LYS A 108 -20.48 -5.86 5.24
CA LYS A 108 -20.61 -4.52 4.64
C LYS A 108 -20.19 -3.44 5.64
N ALA A 109 -20.70 -3.50 6.88
CA ALA A 109 -20.34 -2.55 7.93
C ALA A 109 -18.84 -2.55 8.26
N LYS A 110 -18.22 -3.74 8.34
CA LYS A 110 -16.79 -3.90 8.63
C LYS A 110 -15.90 -3.37 7.51
N ILE A 111 -16.28 -3.60 6.25
CA ILE A 111 -15.59 -3.01 5.08
C ILE A 111 -15.71 -1.49 5.12
N TYR A 112 -16.94 -0.97 5.26
CA TYR A 112 -17.20 0.46 5.29
C TYR A 112 -16.41 1.16 6.40
N SER A 113 -16.44 0.64 7.63
CA SER A 113 -15.72 1.21 8.77
C SER A 113 -14.20 1.23 8.54
N ARG A 114 -13.63 0.16 7.98
CA ARG A 114 -12.19 0.11 7.68
C ARG A 114 -11.80 1.15 6.63
N PHE A 115 -12.61 1.28 5.60
CA PHE A 115 -12.39 2.27 4.55
C PHE A 115 -12.57 3.70 5.05
N GLN A 116 -13.61 3.95 5.85
CA GLN A 116 -13.85 5.23 6.49
C GLN A 116 -12.64 5.69 7.31
N LYS A 117 -12.08 4.81 8.16
CA LYS A 117 -10.85 5.11 8.91
C LYS A 117 -9.67 5.46 7.99
N HIS A 118 -9.57 4.82 6.82
CA HIS A 118 -8.53 5.16 5.84
C HIS A 118 -8.75 6.55 5.23
N ILE A 119 -9.99 6.87 4.85
CA ILE A 119 -10.36 8.19 4.32
C ILE A 119 -10.14 9.28 5.37
N ASP A 120 -10.64 9.09 6.59
CA ASP A 120 -10.48 10.05 7.69
C ASP A 120 -8.99 10.33 7.96
N LYS A 121 -8.15 9.28 7.92
CA LYS A 121 -6.71 9.43 8.03
C LYS A 121 -6.15 10.29 6.88
N LYS A 122 -6.54 10.02 5.63
CA LYS A 122 -6.09 10.80 4.47
C LYS A 122 -6.52 12.27 4.54
N VAL A 123 -7.74 12.53 5.01
CA VAL A 123 -8.26 13.89 5.24
C VAL A 123 -7.46 14.59 6.35
N SER A 124 -7.21 13.91 7.48
CA SER A 124 -6.42 14.48 8.58
C SER A 124 -4.96 14.75 8.20
N GLU A 125 -4.42 13.97 7.25
CA GLU A 125 -3.07 14.16 6.70
C GLU A 125 -3.02 15.24 5.61
N GLY A 126 -4.14 15.88 5.27
CA GLY A 126 -4.24 16.87 4.20
C GLY A 126 -4.06 16.29 2.79
N LYS A 127 -4.05 14.96 2.65
CA LYS A 127 -3.94 14.27 1.36
C LYS A 127 -5.25 14.19 0.59
N LEU A 128 -6.35 14.59 1.24
CA LEU A 128 -7.69 14.54 0.69
C LEU A 128 -8.53 15.66 1.32
N THR A 129 -9.39 16.31 0.53
CA THR A 129 -10.37 17.23 1.12
C THR A 129 -11.51 16.47 1.79
N ASN A 130 -12.27 17.13 2.67
CA ASN A 130 -13.42 16.52 3.30
C ASN A 130 -14.46 16.08 2.24
N GLU A 131 -14.71 16.92 1.24
CA GLU A 131 -15.67 16.70 0.17
C GLU A 131 -15.27 15.49 -0.69
N GLU A 132 -13.98 15.38 -1.05
CA GLU A 132 -13.48 14.22 -1.79
C GLU A 132 -13.58 12.95 -0.96
N GLY A 133 -13.28 13.02 0.34
CA GLY A 133 -13.49 11.91 1.29
C GLY A 133 -14.93 11.43 1.31
N GLN A 134 -15.89 12.34 1.50
CA GLN A 134 -17.31 12.00 1.53
C GLN A 134 -17.80 11.41 0.20
N LYS A 135 -17.26 11.88 -0.93
CA LYS A 135 -17.55 11.29 -2.25
C LYS A 135 -17.15 9.83 -2.31
N PHE A 136 -15.94 9.49 -1.85
CA PHE A 136 -15.48 8.09 -1.84
C PHE A 136 -16.27 7.20 -0.88
N LEU A 137 -16.64 7.71 0.30
CA LEU A 137 -17.50 6.98 1.23
C LEU A 137 -18.88 6.70 0.62
N THR A 138 -19.44 7.67 -0.08
CA THR A 138 -20.75 7.53 -0.76
C THR A 138 -20.68 6.53 -1.90
N GLU A 139 -19.61 6.56 -2.71
CA GLU A 139 -19.40 5.60 -3.80
C GLU A 139 -19.24 4.17 -3.26
N LEU A 140 -18.40 4.01 -2.22
CA LEU A 140 -18.26 2.72 -1.53
C LEU A 140 -19.59 2.19 -1.01
N LYS A 141 -20.40 3.05 -0.39
CA LYS A 141 -21.70 2.63 0.15
C LYS A 141 -22.61 2.07 -0.94
N LYS A 142 -22.67 2.72 -2.10
CA LYS A 142 -23.46 2.25 -3.25
C LYS A 142 -22.95 0.89 -3.77
N GLU A 143 -21.64 0.72 -3.86
CA GLU A 143 -21.04 -0.55 -4.28
C GLU A 143 -21.31 -1.67 -3.26
N LEU A 144 -21.22 -1.37 -1.96
CA LEU A 144 -21.55 -2.32 -0.90
C LEU A 144 -23.03 -2.68 -0.89
N ASP A 145 -23.94 -1.75 -1.18
CA ASP A 145 -25.37 -2.05 -1.25
C ASP A 145 -25.67 -3.10 -2.32
N GLN A 146 -24.99 -3.03 -3.47
CA GLN A 146 -25.09 -3.98 -4.58
C GLN A 146 -24.26 -5.27 -4.41
N TRP A 147 -23.35 -5.29 -3.44
CA TRP A 147 -22.47 -6.44 -3.22
C TRP A 147 -23.19 -7.61 -2.54
N ASP A 148 -23.01 -8.80 -3.09
CA ASP A 148 -23.64 -10.07 -2.68
C ASP A 148 -22.86 -10.82 -1.58
N GLY A 149 -21.70 -10.30 -1.17
CA GLY A 149 -20.83 -10.93 -0.19
C GLY A 149 -19.83 -11.92 -0.77
N LYS A 150 -19.84 -12.14 -2.08
CA LYS A 150 -18.88 -12.99 -2.79
C LYS A 150 -17.77 -12.14 -3.38
N ASP A 151 -16.55 -12.67 -3.29
CA ASP A 151 -15.33 -11.98 -3.67
C ASP A 151 -15.16 -10.61 -2.99
N PHE A 152 -13.98 -10.02 -3.12
CA PHE A 152 -13.78 -8.66 -2.64
C PHE A 152 -14.49 -7.68 -3.57
N PRO A 153 -15.26 -6.68 -3.05
CA PRO A 153 -15.92 -5.73 -3.93
C PRO A 153 -14.88 -5.00 -4.79
N LYS A 154 -15.18 -4.85 -6.08
CA LYS A 154 -14.29 -4.18 -7.03
C LYS A 154 -14.45 -2.66 -6.89
N PHE A 155 -13.73 -2.08 -5.93
CA PHE A 155 -13.74 -0.64 -5.72
C PHE A 155 -13.08 0.09 -6.89
N LYS A 156 -13.77 1.07 -7.47
CA LYS A 156 -13.19 1.96 -8.48
C LYS A 156 -12.30 3.02 -7.84
N MET A 157 -11.16 2.59 -7.30
CA MET A 157 -10.21 3.43 -6.55
C MET A 157 -9.24 4.20 -7.44
N ASP A 158 -9.20 3.91 -8.74
CA ASP A 158 -8.26 4.48 -9.73
C ASP A 158 -8.29 6.02 -9.82
N LYS A 159 -9.26 6.67 -9.18
CA LYS A 159 -9.42 8.13 -9.12
C LYS A 159 -8.83 8.79 -7.88
N MET A 160 -8.34 8.03 -6.88
CA MET A 160 -7.74 8.60 -5.67
C MET A 160 -6.28 9.02 -5.83
N GLU A 161 -5.49 8.31 -6.63
CA GLU A 161 -4.03 8.48 -6.64
C GLU A 161 -3.53 9.54 -7.63
N ASN A 162 -4.38 10.03 -8.54
CA ASN A 162 -3.97 10.89 -9.65
C ASN A 162 -4.26 12.39 -9.48
N LYS A 163 -4.71 12.84 -8.30
CA LYS A 163 -4.80 14.28 -8.01
C LYS A 163 -3.69 14.68 -7.06
N LYS A 164 -2.56 15.12 -7.63
CA LYS A 164 -1.69 16.04 -6.89
C LYS A 164 -2.47 17.34 -6.73
N HIS A 165 -2.65 17.76 -5.48
CA HIS A 165 -3.08 19.12 -5.19
C HIS A 165 -1.89 20.01 -5.48
N ASP A 166 -1.96 20.78 -6.57
CA ASP A 166 -1.02 21.85 -6.92
C ASP A 166 -1.22 23.06 -5.99
#